data_AF-A0A3M7PPS0-F1
#
_entry.id   AF-A0A3M7PPS0-F1
#
_cell.length_a   1.000
_cell.length_b   1.000
_cell.length_c   1.000
_cell.angle_alpha   90.00
_cell.angle_beta   90.00
_cell.angle_gamma   90.00
#
_symmetry.space_group_name_H-M   'P 1'
#
loop_
_entity.id
_entity.type
_entity.pdbx_description
1 polymer ?
#
loop_
_entity_poly.entity_id
_entity_poly.type
_entity_poly.pdbx_seq_one_letter_code
_entity_poly.pdbx_strand_id
1 'polypeptide(L)' 'MSCDYCNLKPIDLHLLTLPCGYSVCYSHLKTQEESFECFICNDHTIDKQSSFKTIKNRKKMEKISILEEQKQILNLCDQ' A
#
# COMPACT_ATOMS: atom_id res chain seq x y z
N MET A 1 12.43 4.70 0.87
CA MET A 1 11.62 5.93 0.71
C MET A 1 10.69 6.10 1.93
N SER A 2 10.19 7.30 2.24
CA SER A 2 9.21 7.55 3.33
C SER A 2 7.79 7.72 2.77
N CYS A 3 6.79 7.54 3.63
CA CYS A 3 5.40 7.83 3.34
C CYS A 3 5.17 9.34 3.36
N ASP A 4 4.69 9.92 2.26
CA ASP A 4 4.38 11.35 2.14
C ASP A 4 3.24 11.81 3.06
N TYR A 5 2.41 10.88 3.55
CA TYR A 5 1.30 11.21 4.46
C TYR A 5 1.69 11.22 5.94
N CYS A 6 2.36 10.17 6.43
CA CYS A 6 2.71 10.05 7.85
C CYS A 6 4.19 10.28 8.16
N ASN A 7 5.01 10.53 7.14
CA ASN A 7 6.47 10.68 7.23
C ASN A 7 7.23 9.47 7.83
N LEU A 8 6.55 8.35 8.04
CA LEU A 8 7.20 7.12 8.48
C LEU A 8 7.99 6.50 7.34
N LYS A 9 9.07 5.80 7.68
CA LYS A 9 9.82 4.93 6.76
C LYS A 9 9.32 3.50 6.96
N PRO A 10 8.21 3.09 6.32
CA PRO A 10 7.81 1.69 6.36
C PRO A 10 8.90 0.85 5.70
N ILE A 11 8.87 -0.46 5.96
CA ILE A 11 9.62 -1.43 5.15
C ILE A 11 9.30 -1.12 3.68
N ASP A 12 10.32 -0.95 2.83
CA ASP A 12 10.16 -0.39 1.48
C ASP A 12 9.14 -1.19 0.61
N LEU A 13 8.94 -2.47 0.96
CA LEU A 13 7.88 -3.35 0.45
C LEU A 13 6.47 -2.81 0.64
N HIS A 14 6.20 -2.14 1.75
CA HIS A 14 4.88 -1.61 2.11
C HIS A 14 4.68 -0.18 1.63
N LEU A 15 5.60 0.39 0.85
CA LEU A 15 5.44 1.72 0.27
C LEU A 15 4.92 1.61 -1.17
N LEU A 16 3.71 2.12 -1.41
CA LEU A 16 3.04 2.10 -2.70
C LEU A 16 3.03 3.48 -3.31
N THR A 17 3.25 3.57 -4.61
CA THR A 17 3.18 4.83 -5.35
C THR A 17 1.78 5.03 -5.90
N LEU A 18 1.15 6.12 -5.50
CA LEU A 18 -0.15 6.57 -6.01
C LEU A 18 -0.03 6.98 -7.49
N PRO A 19 -1.12 6.95 -8.27
CA PRO A 19 -1.12 7.38 -9.67
C PRO A 19 -0.68 8.84 -9.86
N CYS A 20 -0.87 9.68 -8.85
CA CYS A 20 -0.40 11.06 -8.81
C CYS A 20 1.08 11.24 -8.48
N GLY A 21 1.81 10.16 -8.20
CA GLY A 21 3.26 10.17 -7.97
C GLY A 21 3.69 10.15 -6.50
N TYR A 22 2.79 10.42 -5.56
CA TYR A 22 3.10 10.34 -4.12
C TYR A 22 3.33 8.90 -3.65
N SER A 23 4.13 8.73 -2.61
CA SER A 23 4.44 7.42 -2.02
C SER A 23 3.80 7.29 -0.64
N VAL A 24 2.99 6.26 -0.45
CA VAL A 24 2.18 6.07 0.77
C VAL A 24 2.30 4.65 1.31
N CYS A 25 2.09 4.49 2.61
CA CYS A 25 2.02 3.15 3.20
C CYS A 25 0.84 2.36 2.60
N TYR A 26 1.06 1.09 2.33
CA TYR A 26 0.03 0.12 1.97
C TYR A 26 -1.11 0.14 2.98
N SER A 27 -0.83 0.24 4.27
CA SER A 27 -1.84 0.31 5.33
C SER A 27 -2.79 1.49 5.14
N HIS A 28 -2.28 2.68 4.79
CA HIS A 28 -3.13 3.85 4.52
C HIS A 28 -4.01 3.59 3.31
N LEU A 29 -3.42 3.12 2.20
CA LEU A 29 -4.18 2.82 0.99
C LEU A 29 -5.22 1.71 1.20
N LYS A 30 -4.90 0.70 2.02
CA LYS A 30 -5.79 -0.42 2.36
C LYS A 30 -7.02 0.06 3.13
N THR A 31 -6.87 1.04 4.02
CA THR A 31 -7.98 1.63 4.81
C THR A 31 -8.90 2.55 4.02
N GLN A 32 -8.48 3.04 2.85
CA GLN A 32 -9.32 3.90 2.01
C GLN A 32 -10.37 3.10 1.24
N GLU A 33 -11.41 3.79 0.79
CA GLU A 33 -12.45 3.27 -0.11
C GLU A 33 -11.91 2.96 -1.51
N GLU A 34 -12.73 2.36 -2.38
CA GLU A 34 -12.31 2.04 -3.76
C GLU A 34 -11.92 3.28 -4.56
N SER A 35 -12.63 4.38 -4.34
CA SER A 35 -12.31 5.71 -4.86
C SER A 35 -12.29 6.68 -3.68
N PHE A 36 -11.19 7.42 -3.54
CA PHE A 36 -10.99 8.34 -2.42
C PHE A 36 -10.29 9.61 -2.89
N GLU A 37 -10.54 10.74 -2.25
CA GLU A 37 -9.78 11.96 -2.54
C GLU A 37 -8.34 11.80 -2.05
N CYS A 38 -7.37 12.23 -2.85
CA CYS A 38 -5.97 12.11 -2.50
C CYS A 38 -5.70 12.81 -1.15
N PHE A 39 -5.50 12.04 -0.10
CA PHE A 39 -5.25 12.53 1.27
C PHE A 39 -3.94 13.32 1.44
N ILE A 40 -3.19 13.55 0.36
CA ILE A 40 -1.98 14.37 0.35
C ILE A 40 -2.25 15.75 -0.27
N CYS A 41 -2.87 15.80 -1.45
CA CYS A 41 -3.11 17.07 -2.15
C CYS A 41 -4.55 17.55 -2.12
N ASN A 42 -5.51 16.69 -1.76
CA ASN A 42 -6.95 16.96 -1.70
C ASN A 42 -7.51 17.65 -2.97
N ASP A 43 -6.94 17.32 -4.12
CA ASP A 43 -7.24 18.00 -5.40
C ASP A 43 -7.82 17.04 -6.46
N HIS A 44 -7.56 15.74 -6.32
CA HIS A 44 -8.03 14.72 -7.26
C HIS A 44 -8.49 13.45 -6.56
N THR A 45 -9.39 12.73 -7.21
CA THR A 45 -9.84 11.41 -6.79
C THR A 45 -8.85 10.35 -7.27
N ILE A 46 -8.48 9.45 -6.37
CA ILE A 46 -7.63 8.31 -6.63
C ILE A 46 -8.48 7.05 -6.63
N ASP A 47 -8.33 6.27 -7.70
CA ASP A 47 -8.82 4.90 -7.75
C ASP A 47 -7.80 3.95 -7.09
N LYS A 48 -8.24 3.28 -6.04
CA LYS A 48 -7.46 2.35 -5.23
C LYS A 48 -6.99 1.16 -6.07
N GLN A 49 -7.84 0.62 -6.94
CA GLN A 49 -7.46 -0.47 -7.84
C GLN A 49 -6.34 -0.07 -8.80
N SER A 50 -6.43 1.12 -9.37
CA SER A 50 -5.43 1.68 -10.28
C SER A 50 -4.09 1.83 -9.58
N SER A 51 -4.12 2.24 -8.31
CA SER A 51 -2.91 2.30 -7.47
C SER A 51 -2.26 0.91 -7.33
N PHE A 52 -3.02 -0.16 -7.10
CA PHE A 52 -2.47 -1.53 -6.99
C PHE A 52 -2.02 -2.12 -8.32
N LYS A 53 -2.64 -1.73 -9.44
CA LYS A 53 -2.34 -2.25 -10.78
C LYS A 53 -1.08 -1.66 -11.42
N THR A 54 -0.52 -0.57 -10.86
CA THR A 54 0.73 0.00 -11.40
C THR A 54 1.87 -1.04 -11.35
N ILE A 55 2.71 -1.08 -12.39
CA ILE A 55 3.79 -2.09 -12.53
C ILE A 55 4.72 -2.11 -11.29
N LYS A 56 4.99 -0.93 -10.72
CA LYS A 56 5.82 -0.78 -9.51
C LYS A 56 5.14 -1.37 -8.28
N ASN A 57 3.84 -1.16 -8.12
CA ASN A 57 3.09 -1.64 -6.96
C ASN A 57 2.72 -3.11 -7.08
N ARG A 58 2.45 -3.63 -8.28
CA ARG A 58 2.12 -5.04 -8.49
C ARG A 58 3.18 -6.00 -7.94
N LYS A 59 4.46 -5.74 -8.25
CA LYS A 59 5.59 -6.53 -7.71
C LYS A 59 5.68 -6.45 -6.17
N LYS A 60 5.30 -5.31 -5.59
CA LYS A 60 5.27 -5.13 -4.12
C LYS A 60 4.09 -5.86 -3.51
N MET A 61 2.92 -5.78 -4.15
CA MET A 61 1.69 -6.46 -3.72
C MET A 61 1.85 -7.98 -3.70
N GLU A 62 2.45 -8.59 -4.72
CA GLU A 62 2.71 -10.03 -4.72
C GLU A 62 3.57 -10.43 -3.50
N LYS A 63 4.61 -9.66 -3.19
CA LYS A 63 5.44 -9.92 -2.01
C LYS A 63 4.69 -9.70 -0.69
N ILE A 64 3.86 -8.66 -0.59
CA ILE A 64 3.02 -8.40 0.59
C ILE A 64 2.05 -9.54 0.81
N SER A 65 1.36 -10.02 -0.23
CA SER A 65 0.43 -11.14 -0.14
C SER A 65 1.11 -12.42 0.35
N ILE A 66 2.29 -12.73 -0.20
CA ILE A 66 3.09 -13.89 0.23
C ILE A 66 3.50 -13.75 1.71
N LEU A 67 3.93 -12.55 2.13
CA LEU A 67 4.33 -12.30 3.52
C LEU A 67 3.15 -12.35 4.50
N GLU A 68 1.97 -11.82 4.11
CA GLU A 68 0.74 -11.91 4.91
C GLU A 68 0.32 -13.39 5.06
N GLU A 69 0.37 -14.18 3.98
CA GLU A 69 0.04 -15.62 4.00
C GLU A 69 1.03 -16.43 4.84
N GLN A 70 2.33 -16.20 4.69
CA GLN A 70 3.36 -16.83 5.53
C GLN A 70 3.18 -16.50 7.02
N LYS A 71 2.78 -15.26 7.35
CA LYS A 71 2.47 -14.88 8.73
C LYS A 71 1.28 -15.65 9.30
N GLN A 72 0.24 -15.87 8.49
CA GLN A 72 -0.92 -16.66 8.93
C GLN A 72 -0.55 -18.12 9.17
N ILE A 73 0.24 -18.73 8.28
CA ILE A 73 0.72 -20.10 8.43
C ILE A 73 1.62 -20.23 9.68
N LEU A 74 2.51 -19.25 9.92
CA LEU A 74 3.36 -19.27 11.11
C LEU A 74 2.56 -19.16 12.41
N ASN A 75 1.46 -18.40 12.42
CA ASN A 75 0.55 -18.30 13.57
C ASN A 75 -0.26 -19.59 13.80
N LEU A 76 -0.39 -20.46 12.80
CA LEU A 76 -1.08 -21.75 12.92
C LEU A 76 -0.20 -22.86 13.50
N CYS A 77 1.13 -22.71 13.48
CA CYS A 77 2.06 -23.72 14.01
C CYS A 77 2.45 -23.52 15.48
N ASP A 78 1.96 -22.47 16.14
CA ASP A 78 2.20 -22.18 17.56
C ASP A 78 1.00 -22.53 18.46
N GLN A 79 0.03 -23.29 17.95
CA GLN A 79 -1.15 -23.76 18.67
C GLN A 79 -1.20 -25.28 18.73
#